data_AF-A0A7V7MYB4-F1
#
_entry.id   AF-A0A7V7MYB4-F1
#
_cell.length_a   1.000
_cell.length_b   1.000
_cell.length_c   1.000
_cell.angle_alpha   90.00
_cell.angle_beta   90.00
_cell.angle_gamma   90.00
#
_symmetry.space_group_name_H-M   'P 1'
#
loop_
_entity.id
_entity.type
_entity.pdbx_description
1 polymer ?
#
loop_
_entity_poly.entity_id
_entity_poly.type
_entity_poly.pdbx_seq_one_letter_code
_entity_poly.pdbx_strand_id
1 'polypeptide(L)'
;MKKLGNIILLLFFSQLLSAKVAYLPLITNAPLYPDLILLMALDLDSGQILNQVEIGDGVGAVFVDDSGKQLFAAASKDMKIVHIDTETLEIVEQWNNLPTNPARIILSEDNNKLYFVNTNAGTGSQDMFQIDLSSNQISSVLSFPNFTIQDILYSENLKFLSLILSNNSTNQLSIQTYNSNDLILKYTTSIITSPSISMIDNEGENYYLIDNQQSKLESRTLSDDSVNWSFTYPGESEFYSIYEHGVSNLIASGSINSYQINKLTGNGSPLVGDGSNMTLSDSYDRIDLGNFVQVEKPYIDCNFLICALMTKLDIKKINLVNNTSEIVYQSQNALGSQPKGRFVGENLYRGTAVQQVPVSNYLSLMLLLAGFIFLASLRNTGLKNK
;
A
#
# COMPACT_ATOMS: atom_id res chain seq x y z
N MET A 1 36.42 -34.39 32.95
CA MET A 1 35.04 -34.50 32.42
C MET A 1 34.14 -33.54 33.17
N LYS A 2 33.22 -32.85 32.47
CA LYS A 2 32.25 -31.81 32.92
C LYS A 2 32.72 -30.35 32.80
N LYS A 3 32.50 -29.77 31.61
CA LYS A 3 32.01 -28.40 31.35
C LYS A 3 32.08 -28.11 29.84
N LEU A 4 31.11 -28.63 29.09
CA LEU A 4 30.94 -28.35 27.65
C LEU A 4 29.46 -28.36 27.23
N GLY A 5 28.56 -27.91 28.11
CA GLY A 5 27.12 -28.24 28.02
C GLY A 5 26.14 -27.12 27.71
N ASN A 6 26.51 -25.83 27.70
CA ASN A 6 25.51 -24.74 27.76
C ASN A 6 25.68 -23.60 26.73
N ILE A 7 26.31 -23.82 25.57
CA ILE A 7 26.45 -22.76 24.53
C ILE A 7 25.54 -22.97 23.30
N ILE A 8 24.79 -24.09 23.20
CA ILE A 8 24.02 -24.42 21.97
C ILE A 8 22.53 -23.99 22.02
N LEU A 9 22.03 -23.39 23.11
CA LEU A 9 20.58 -23.11 23.26
C LEU A 9 20.14 -21.67 22.97
N LEU A 10 21.02 -20.79 22.48
CA LEU A 10 20.68 -19.37 22.18
C LEU A 10 20.62 -19.03 20.68
N LEU A 11 20.89 -19.99 19.79
CA LEU A 11 20.87 -19.77 18.33
C LEU A 11 19.61 -20.28 17.62
N PHE A 12 18.63 -20.83 18.35
CA PHE A 12 17.42 -21.41 17.74
C PHE A 12 16.15 -20.55 17.83
N PHE A 13 16.22 -19.35 18.41
CA PHE A 13 15.09 -18.40 18.41
C PHE A 13 15.18 -17.29 17.35
N SER A 14 16.26 -17.24 16.56
CA SER A 14 16.43 -16.24 15.50
C SER A 14 15.80 -16.64 14.16
N GLN A 15 15.11 -17.77 14.11
CA GLN A 15 14.48 -18.25 12.89
C GLN A 15 12.98 -18.37 13.15
N LEU A 16 12.19 -17.71 12.29
CA LEU A 16 10.75 -17.92 12.03
C LEU A 16 9.75 -16.86 12.53
N LEU A 17 10.17 -15.68 12.99
CA LEU A 17 9.26 -14.53 12.95
C LEU A 17 9.45 -13.84 11.61
N SER A 18 8.65 -14.24 10.63
CA SER A 18 8.53 -13.48 9.39
C SER A 18 7.67 -12.26 9.69
N ALA A 19 8.31 -11.12 9.93
CA ALA A 19 7.60 -9.87 10.14
C ALA A 19 6.90 -9.47 8.84
N LYS A 20 5.61 -9.18 8.92
CA LYS A 20 4.82 -8.59 7.83
C LYS A 20 5.18 -7.11 7.73
N VAL A 21 5.57 -6.62 6.56
CA VAL A 21 6.04 -5.23 6.39
C VAL A 21 5.06 -4.43 5.53
N ALA A 22 4.74 -3.22 5.99
CA ALA A 22 4.00 -2.22 5.23
C ALA A 22 4.95 -1.14 4.71
N TYR A 23 4.71 -0.70 3.47
CA TYR A 23 5.46 0.40 2.86
C TYR A 23 4.52 1.58 2.61
N LEU A 24 4.77 2.68 3.31
CA LEU A 24 3.84 3.79 3.40
C LEU A 24 4.50 5.09 2.94
N PRO A 25 3.95 5.79 1.94
CA PRO A 25 4.38 7.15 1.65
C PRO A 25 4.09 8.05 2.84
N LEU A 26 5.11 8.72 3.38
CA LEU A 26 4.94 9.66 4.49
C LEU A 26 4.83 11.10 4.02
N ILE A 27 3.80 11.74 4.53
CA ILE A 27 3.60 13.17 4.42
C ILE A 27 4.31 13.82 5.59
N THR A 28 5.38 14.57 5.29
CA THR A 28 6.06 15.35 6.32
C THR A 28 5.34 16.68 6.49
N ASN A 29 5.22 17.13 7.75
CA ASN A 29 4.61 18.42 8.08
C ASN A 29 5.54 19.57 7.68
N ALA A 30 5.61 19.90 6.39
CA ALA A 30 6.22 21.15 5.94
C ALA A 30 5.15 22.27 5.96
N PRO A 31 5.46 23.45 6.55
CA PRO A 31 4.48 24.47 6.93
C PRO A 31 3.76 25.17 5.77
N LEU A 32 4.13 24.91 4.51
CA LEU A 32 3.52 25.55 3.33
C LEU A 32 3.14 24.58 2.21
N TYR A 33 3.81 23.44 2.06
CA TYR A 33 3.41 22.31 1.21
C TYR A 33 4.07 21.06 1.79
N PRO A 34 3.33 20.00 2.15
CA PRO A 34 3.97 18.79 2.62
C PRO A 34 4.73 18.13 1.47
N ASP A 35 6.04 18.00 1.62
CA ASP A 35 6.86 17.23 0.68
C ASP A 35 6.75 15.75 1.05
N LEU A 36 6.20 14.98 0.12
CA LEU A 36 6.16 13.53 0.14
C LEU A 36 7.52 13.03 -0.34
N ILE A 37 8.52 13.02 0.54
CA ILE A 37 9.89 12.59 0.18
C ILE A 37 10.30 11.25 0.78
N LEU A 38 9.57 10.76 1.79
CA LEU A 38 9.93 9.57 2.54
C LEU A 38 8.97 8.42 2.28
N LEU A 39 9.52 7.22 2.14
CA LEU A 39 8.82 5.95 2.23
C LEU A 39 9.16 5.29 3.57
N MET A 40 8.14 4.98 4.38
CA MET A 40 8.29 4.28 5.66
C MET A 40 8.13 2.78 5.47
N ALA A 41 9.06 1.99 6.01
CA ALA A 41 8.89 0.56 6.21
C ALA A 41 8.44 0.31 7.66
N LEU A 42 7.30 -0.33 7.85
CA LEU A 42 6.65 -0.57 9.14
C LEU A 42 6.46 -2.08 9.36
N ASP A 43 6.94 -2.59 10.48
CA ASP A 43 6.61 -3.95 10.94
C ASP A 43 5.17 -3.97 11.46
N LEU A 44 4.31 -4.75 10.81
CA LEU A 44 2.89 -4.88 11.12
C LEU A 44 2.61 -5.77 12.33
N ASP A 45 3.56 -6.56 12.80
CA ASP A 45 3.37 -7.37 14.01
C ASP A 45 3.78 -6.59 15.26
N SER A 46 4.83 -5.77 15.17
CA SER A 46 5.31 -4.98 16.32
C SER A 46 4.89 -3.51 16.32
N GLY A 47 4.41 -3.00 15.18
CA GLY A 47 4.14 -1.58 14.99
C GLY A 47 5.38 -0.70 14.88
N GLN A 48 6.57 -1.29 14.83
CA GLN A 48 7.82 -0.55 14.82
C GLN A 48 8.18 -0.08 13.41
N ILE A 49 8.59 1.17 13.30
CA ILE A 49 9.20 1.70 12.08
C ILE A 49 10.56 1.01 11.93
N LEU A 50 10.72 0.25 10.85
CA LEU A 50 11.94 -0.47 10.53
C LEU A 50 12.95 0.48 9.88
N ASN A 51 12.51 1.30 8.93
CA ASN A 51 13.34 2.29 8.26
C ASN A 51 12.50 3.40 7.61
N GLN A 52 13.17 4.47 7.19
CA GLN A 52 12.63 5.53 6.34
C GLN A 52 13.59 5.76 5.18
N VAL A 53 13.10 5.59 3.96
CA VAL A 53 13.88 5.73 2.73
C VAL A 53 13.51 7.04 2.05
N GLU A 54 14.48 7.91 1.82
CA GLU A 54 14.27 9.14 1.05
C GLU A 54 14.24 8.82 -0.44
N ILE A 55 13.07 8.95 -1.06
CA ILE A 55 12.87 8.60 -2.45
C ILE A 55 12.76 9.83 -3.37
N GLY A 56 12.45 11.01 -2.86
CA GLY A 56 12.23 12.24 -3.67
C GLY A 56 10.78 12.74 -3.68
N ASP A 57 10.54 13.93 -4.23
CA ASP A 57 9.26 14.63 -4.08
C ASP A 57 8.11 13.96 -4.85
N GLY A 58 6.95 13.98 -4.21
CA GLY A 58 5.71 13.41 -4.70
C GLY A 58 5.77 11.90 -4.71
N VAL A 59 6.10 11.26 -3.58
CA VAL A 59 5.92 9.80 -3.44
C VAL A 59 4.51 9.43 -3.90
N GLY A 60 4.45 8.70 -5.01
CA GLY A 60 3.24 8.30 -5.69
C GLY A 60 2.97 6.82 -5.48
N ALA A 61 2.93 6.08 -6.58
CA ALA A 61 2.69 4.64 -6.55
C ALA A 61 3.88 3.88 -5.95
N VAL A 62 3.57 2.89 -5.13
CA VAL A 62 4.51 1.92 -4.56
C VAL A 62 4.06 0.53 -4.99
N PHE A 63 4.99 -0.30 -5.44
CA PHE A 63 4.71 -1.65 -5.90
C PHE A 63 5.77 -2.61 -5.36
N VAL A 64 5.33 -3.75 -4.83
CA VAL A 64 6.18 -4.81 -4.32
C VAL A 64 5.93 -6.06 -5.17
N ASP A 65 6.99 -6.77 -5.53
CA ASP A 65 6.90 -8.01 -6.28
C ASP A 65 6.30 -9.16 -5.45
N ASP A 66 5.87 -10.23 -6.12
CA ASP A 66 5.21 -11.36 -5.44
C ASP A 66 6.16 -12.12 -4.50
N SER A 67 7.48 -12.01 -4.69
CA SER A 67 8.45 -12.59 -3.77
C SER A 67 8.63 -11.77 -2.48
N GLY A 68 8.16 -10.52 -2.49
CA GLY A 68 8.33 -9.56 -1.40
C GLY A 68 9.73 -8.99 -1.29
N LYS A 69 10.62 -9.28 -2.25
CA LYS A 69 12.06 -8.94 -2.19
C LYS A 69 12.37 -7.60 -2.84
N GLN A 70 11.60 -7.23 -3.86
CA GLN A 70 11.83 -6.03 -4.64
C GLN A 70 10.69 -5.05 -4.42
N LEU A 71 11.05 -3.81 -4.12
CA LEU A 71 10.11 -2.71 -3.99
C LEU A 71 10.46 -1.63 -5.00
N PHE A 72 9.44 -1.12 -5.68
CA PHE A 72 9.53 0.00 -6.60
C PHE A 72 8.68 1.14 -6.06
N ALA A 73 9.22 2.35 -6.04
CA ALA A 73 8.49 3.53 -5.62
C ALA A 73 8.70 4.68 -6.60
N ALA A 74 7.61 5.34 -6.97
CA ALA A 74 7.61 6.52 -7.81
C ALA A 74 7.78 7.79 -6.97
N ALA A 75 8.75 8.64 -7.32
CA ALA A 75 8.78 10.05 -6.95
C ALA A 75 8.24 10.84 -8.14
N SER A 76 6.92 10.95 -8.18
CA SER A 76 6.14 11.40 -9.33
C SER A 76 6.52 12.81 -9.80
N LYS A 77 6.72 13.75 -8.86
CA LYS A 77 7.10 15.14 -9.22
C LYS A 77 8.55 15.24 -9.67
N ASP A 78 9.43 14.38 -9.15
CA ASP A 78 10.83 14.27 -9.56
C ASP A 78 11.01 13.51 -10.89
N MET A 79 9.93 12.99 -11.49
CA MET A 79 9.97 12.17 -12.71
C MET A 79 10.99 11.02 -12.56
N LYS A 80 10.88 10.31 -11.43
CA LYS A 80 11.84 9.30 -11.00
C LYS A 80 11.15 8.08 -10.42
N ILE A 81 11.75 6.91 -10.62
CA ILE A 81 11.41 5.66 -9.92
C ILE A 81 12.66 5.14 -9.23
N VAL A 82 12.50 4.62 -8.02
CA VAL A 82 13.56 3.95 -7.26
C VAL A 82 13.22 2.47 -7.09
N HIS A 83 14.24 1.62 -7.17
CA HIS A 83 14.19 0.20 -6.80
C HIS A 83 14.90 0.02 -5.46
N ILE A 84 14.20 -0.55 -4.49
CA ILE A 84 14.62 -0.75 -3.12
C ILE A 84 14.66 -2.25 -2.85
N ASP A 85 15.79 -2.72 -2.32
CA ASP A 85 15.90 -4.06 -1.75
C ASP A 85 15.16 -4.06 -0.40
N THR A 86 14.19 -4.95 -0.25
CA THR A 86 13.33 -4.98 0.95
C THR A 86 14.01 -5.60 2.18
N GLU A 87 15.06 -6.40 2.00
CA GLU A 87 15.81 -6.99 3.11
C GLU A 87 16.72 -5.95 3.75
N THR A 88 17.40 -5.14 2.93
CA THR A 88 18.33 -4.10 3.41
C THR A 88 17.66 -2.73 3.58
N LEU A 89 16.52 -2.51 2.91
CA LEU A 89 15.83 -1.22 2.80
C LEU A 89 16.73 -0.14 2.19
N GLU A 90 17.65 -0.54 1.29
CA GLU A 90 18.53 0.35 0.55
C GLU A 90 18.06 0.51 -0.91
N ILE A 91 18.26 1.70 -1.47
CA ILE A 91 18.00 1.94 -2.90
C ILE A 91 19.12 1.28 -3.71
N VAL A 92 18.77 0.28 -4.51
CA VAL A 92 19.72 -0.48 -5.35
C VAL A 92 19.79 0.04 -6.79
N GLU A 93 18.75 0.72 -7.28
CA GLU A 93 18.72 1.33 -8.62
C GLU A 93 17.79 2.56 -8.65
N GLN A 94 18.08 3.51 -9.55
CA GLN A 94 17.25 4.70 -9.75
C GLN A 94 17.15 5.08 -11.23
N TRP A 95 15.92 5.25 -11.70
CA TRP A 95 15.64 5.77 -13.04
C TRP A 95 15.18 7.22 -12.95
N ASN A 96 16.06 8.13 -13.36
CA ASN A 96 15.84 9.58 -13.34
C ASN A 96 15.46 10.10 -14.73
N ASN A 97 14.90 11.32 -14.78
CA ASN A 97 14.51 12.01 -16.02
C ASN A 97 13.57 11.15 -16.89
N LEU A 98 12.59 10.50 -16.24
CA LEU A 98 11.63 9.67 -16.96
C LEU A 98 10.87 10.49 -18.02
N PRO A 99 10.43 9.90 -19.13
CA PRO A 99 9.70 10.62 -20.18
C PRO A 99 8.38 11.27 -19.73
N THR A 100 7.82 10.80 -18.61
CA THR A 100 6.58 11.32 -18.01
C THR A 100 6.59 11.11 -16.51
N ASN A 101 5.67 11.78 -15.81
CA ASN A 101 5.45 11.58 -14.38
C ASN A 101 4.91 10.15 -14.12
N PRO A 102 5.61 9.31 -13.34
CA PRO A 102 5.13 7.98 -12.98
C PRO A 102 4.02 8.06 -11.90
N ALA A 103 2.77 8.33 -12.30
CA ALA A 103 1.63 8.39 -11.38
C ALA A 103 1.11 7.00 -10.97
N ARG A 104 1.35 6.00 -11.83
CA ARG A 104 1.13 4.57 -11.58
C ARG A 104 2.34 3.79 -12.06
N ILE A 105 2.66 2.72 -11.33
CA ILE A 105 3.68 1.74 -11.71
C ILE A 105 3.14 0.34 -11.48
N ILE A 106 3.58 -0.63 -12.28
CA ILE A 106 3.21 -2.04 -12.15
C ILE A 106 4.28 -2.96 -12.75
N LEU A 107 4.52 -4.11 -12.13
CA LEU A 107 5.38 -5.16 -12.67
C LEU A 107 4.64 -6.11 -13.63
N SER A 108 5.36 -6.62 -14.62
CA SER A 108 4.93 -7.82 -15.36
C SER A 108 4.88 -9.06 -14.46
N GLU A 109 4.11 -10.08 -14.85
CA GLU A 109 3.98 -11.35 -14.11
C GLU A 109 5.34 -12.03 -13.88
N ASP A 110 6.27 -11.89 -14.82
CA ASP A 110 7.63 -12.44 -14.72
C ASP A 110 8.63 -11.55 -13.95
N ASN A 111 8.19 -10.39 -13.44
CA ASN A 111 9.00 -9.38 -12.76
C ASN A 111 10.21 -8.85 -13.56
N ASN A 112 10.23 -9.01 -14.89
CA ASN A 112 11.33 -8.51 -15.73
C ASN A 112 11.08 -7.10 -16.28
N LYS A 113 9.86 -6.58 -16.17
CA LYS A 113 9.44 -5.30 -16.73
C LYS A 113 8.67 -4.51 -15.69
N LEU A 114 9.00 -3.22 -15.58
CA LEU A 114 8.23 -2.27 -14.80
C LEU A 114 7.56 -1.28 -15.75
N TYR A 115 6.23 -1.29 -15.79
CA TYR A 115 5.44 -0.35 -16.55
C TYR A 115 5.10 0.87 -15.71
N PHE A 116 5.02 2.03 -16.36
CA PHE A 116 4.56 3.25 -15.70
C PHE A 116 3.80 4.16 -16.67
N VAL A 117 2.86 4.91 -16.09
CA VAL A 117 1.98 5.84 -16.80
C VAL A 117 1.71 7.08 -15.95
N ASN A 118 1.43 8.20 -16.62
CA ASN A 118 0.81 9.36 -15.99
C ASN A 118 -0.71 9.24 -16.17
N THR A 119 -1.47 9.24 -15.07
CA THR A 119 -2.93 9.06 -15.07
C THR A 119 -3.67 10.30 -14.56
N ASN A 120 -3.04 11.47 -14.53
CA ASN A 120 -3.66 12.67 -14.01
C ASN A 120 -4.89 13.06 -14.84
N ALA A 121 -6.03 13.27 -14.20
CA ALA A 121 -7.27 13.65 -14.88
C ALA A 121 -7.04 14.87 -15.80
N GLY A 122 -7.46 14.77 -17.06
CA GLY A 122 -7.31 15.82 -18.08
C GLY A 122 -5.89 16.06 -18.60
N THR A 123 -4.86 15.47 -17.99
CA THR A 123 -3.43 15.61 -18.39
C THR A 123 -2.71 14.26 -18.48
N GLY A 124 -3.46 13.16 -18.45
CA GLY A 124 -2.94 11.81 -18.53
C GLY A 124 -2.10 11.60 -19.78
N SER A 125 -1.16 10.67 -19.70
CA SER A 125 -0.32 10.29 -20.82
C SER A 125 -1.16 9.61 -21.90
N GLN A 126 -0.77 9.84 -23.15
CA GLN A 126 -1.23 9.02 -24.28
C GLN A 126 -0.39 7.75 -24.41
N ASP A 127 0.76 7.70 -23.75
CA ASP A 127 1.73 6.63 -23.86
C ASP A 127 1.90 5.89 -22.54
N MET A 128 2.13 4.58 -22.64
CA MET A 128 2.62 3.73 -21.57
C MET A 128 4.09 3.41 -21.82
N PHE A 129 4.89 3.58 -20.77
CA PHE A 129 6.31 3.34 -20.80
C PHE A 129 6.66 2.06 -20.04
N GLN A 130 7.80 1.48 -20.39
CA GLN A 130 8.38 0.30 -19.77
C GLN A 130 9.83 0.59 -19.41
N ILE A 131 10.24 0.14 -18.23
CA ILE A 131 11.64 -0.12 -17.87
C ILE A 131 11.86 -1.62 -18.01
N ASP A 132 12.79 -2.02 -18.88
CA ASP A 132 13.33 -3.38 -18.90
C ASP A 132 14.34 -3.52 -17.76
N LEU A 133 14.01 -4.32 -16.75
CA LEU A 133 14.79 -4.42 -15.51
C LEU A 133 16.11 -5.19 -15.69
N SER A 134 16.28 -5.92 -16.78
CA SER A 134 17.52 -6.64 -17.10
C SER A 134 18.56 -5.74 -17.76
N SER A 135 18.10 -4.76 -18.55
CA SER A 135 18.95 -3.88 -19.37
C SER A 135 18.91 -2.41 -18.94
N ASN A 136 18.06 -2.08 -17.96
CA ASN A 136 17.78 -0.73 -17.49
C ASN A 136 17.34 0.24 -18.61
N GLN A 137 16.75 -0.28 -19.69
CA GLN A 137 16.30 0.52 -20.82
C GLN A 137 14.87 1.00 -20.63
N ILE A 138 14.63 2.28 -20.89
CA ILE A 138 13.31 2.89 -20.90
C ILE A 138 12.81 2.99 -22.34
N SER A 139 11.57 2.56 -22.59
CA SER A 139 10.93 2.65 -23.91
C SER A 139 9.43 2.95 -23.79
N SER A 140 8.87 3.62 -24.80
CA SER A 140 7.42 3.69 -24.99
C SER A 140 6.95 2.39 -25.65
N VAL A 141 5.93 1.74 -25.08
CA VAL A 141 5.49 0.40 -25.49
C VAL A 141 4.06 0.36 -26.01
N LEU A 142 3.20 1.29 -25.58
CA LEU A 142 1.85 1.48 -26.11
C LEU A 142 1.58 2.98 -26.27
N SER A 143 0.89 3.36 -27.35
CA SER A 143 0.53 4.75 -27.64
C SER A 143 -0.91 4.86 -28.14
N PHE A 144 -1.65 5.81 -27.59
CA PHE A 144 -3.08 6.00 -27.83
C PHE A 144 -3.37 7.45 -28.27
N PRO A 145 -3.15 7.80 -29.55
CA PRO A 145 -3.16 9.20 -30.01
C PRO A 145 -4.50 9.94 -29.80
N ASN A 146 -5.61 9.21 -29.69
CA ASN A 146 -6.95 9.77 -29.48
C ASN A 146 -7.51 9.53 -28.07
N PHE A 147 -6.70 8.95 -27.18
CA PHE A 147 -7.11 8.66 -25.82
C PHE A 147 -6.10 9.20 -24.82
N THR A 148 -6.54 9.28 -23.57
CA THR A 148 -5.69 9.51 -22.41
C THR A 148 -5.86 8.33 -21.47
N ILE A 149 -4.77 7.83 -20.90
CA ILE A 149 -4.82 6.77 -19.90
C ILE A 149 -5.31 7.40 -18.58
N GLN A 150 -6.48 6.96 -18.12
CA GLN A 150 -7.12 7.45 -16.89
C GLN A 150 -6.75 6.59 -15.68
N ASP A 151 -6.59 5.29 -15.87
CA ASP A 151 -6.07 4.40 -14.85
C ASP A 151 -5.49 3.13 -15.47
N ILE A 152 -4.76 2.39 -14.65
CA ILE A 152 -4.29 1.04 -14.94
C ILE A 152 -4.77 0.11 -13.83
N LEU A 153 -5.44 -0.96 -14.24
CA LEU A 153 -5.86 -2.06 -13.38
C LEU A 153 -5.02 -3.28 -13.71
N TYR A 154 -4.95 -4.20 -12.76
CA TYR A 154 -4.22 -5.44 -12.92
C TYR A 154 -4.87 -6.57 -12.16
N SER A 155 -4.66 -7.78 -12.67
CA SER A 155 -5.08 -8.99 -11.98
C SER A 155 -4.15 -9.27 -10.80
N GLU A 156 -4.64 -9.90 -9.73
CA GLU A 156 -3.82 -10.16 -8.53
C GLU A 156 -2.58 -11.01 -8.83
N ASN A 157 -2.69 -11.95 -9.79
CA ASN A 157 -1.60 -12.77 -10.30
C ASN A 157 -0.70 -12.05 -11.31
N LEU A 158 -0.89 -10.75 -11.53
CA LEU A 158 -0.16 -9.87 -12.46
C LEU A 158 -0.16 -10.31 -13.92
N LYS A 159 -0.87 -11.36 -14.30
CA LYS A 159 -0.90 -11.89 -15.68
C LYS A 159 -1.53 -10.94 -16.69
N PHE A 160 -2.49 -10.14 -16.23
CA PHE A 160 -3.22 -9.21 -17.06
C PHE A 160 -3.16 -7.80 -16.50
N LEU A 161 -3.09 -6.84 -17.42
CA LEU A 161 -3.29 -5.42 -17.13
C LEU A 161 -4.41 -4.88 -17.99
N SER A 162 -5.22 -3.99 -17.45
CA SER A 162 -6.27 -3.31 -18.19
C SER A 162 -6.07 -1.81 -18.08
N LEU A 163 -6.05 -1.15 -19.23
CA LEU A 163 -5.97 0.30 -19.34
C LEU A 163 -7.37 0.88 -19.47
N ILE A 164 -7.71 1.84 -18.61
CA ILE A 164 -8.92 2.64 -18.75
C ILE A 164 -8.55 3.88 -19.58
N LEU A 165 -9.06 3.93 -20.80
CA LEU A 165 -8.75 4.97 -21.78
C LEU A 165 -9.94 5.92 -21.94
N SER A 166 -9.72 7.22 -21.82
CA SER A 166 -10.74 8.24 -22.09
C SER A 166 -10.48 8.96 -23.40
N ASN A 167 -11.49 8.97 -24.28
CA ASN A 167 -11.53 9.84 -25.45
C ASN A 167 -12.22 11.15 -25.09
N ASN A 168 -11.42 12.20 -24.90
CA ASN A 168 -11.90 13.52 -24.49
C ASN A 168 -12.79 14.21 -25.55
N SER A 169 -12.76 13.77 -26.81
CA SER A 169 -13.61 14.33 -27.87
C SER A 169 -15.00 13.70 -27.91
N THR A 170 -15.12 12.42 -27.54
CA THR A 170 -16.40 11.69 -27.59
C THR A 170 -17.00 11.41 -26.22
N ASN A 171 -16.27 11.69 -25.14
CA ASN A 171 -16.59 11.26 -23.77
C ASN A 171 -16.82 9.75 -23.65
N GLN A 172 -16.19 8.96 -24.55
CA GLN A 172 -16.25 7.51 -24.51
C GLN A 172 -15.06 6.98 -23.72
N LEU A 173 -15.34 6.02 -22.84
CA LEU A 173 -14.31 5.24 -22.19
C LEU A 173 -14.10 3.92 -22.93
N SER A 174 -12.86 3.47 -23.00
CA SER A 174 -12.49 2.15 -23.51
C SER A 174 -11.63 1.43 -22.49
N ILE A 175 -11.96 0.17 -22.23
CA ILE A 175 -11.11 -0.71 -21.44
C ILE A 175 -10.34 -1.58 -22.43
N GLN A 176 -9.01 -1.57 -22.35
CA GLN A 176 -8.16 -2.44 -23.16
C GLN A 176 -7.32 -3.32 -22.25
N THR A 177 -7.47 -4.62 -22.40
CA THR A 177 -6.81 -5.63 -21.54
C THR A 177 -5.71 -6.33 -22.30
N TYR A 178 -4.54 -6.45 -21.69
CA TYR A 178 -3.31 -6.96 -22.27
C TYR A 178 -2.73 -8.07 -21.38
N ASN A 179 -2.02 -9.02 -21.99
CA ASN A 179 -1.09 -9.86 -21.24
C ASN A 179 0.07 -8.99 -20.73
N SER A 180 0.43 -9.10 -19.46
CA SER A 180 1.42 -8.21 -18.85
C SER A 180 2.86 -8.49 -19.26
N ASN A 181 3.19 -9.68 -19.75
CA ASN A 181 4.56 -10.01 -20.11
C ASN A 181 4.93 -9.52 -21.51
N ASP A 182 4.00 -9.59 -22.47
CA ASP A 182 4.26 -9.27 -23.88
C ASP A 182 3.39 -8.15 -24.45
N LEU A 183 2.44 -7.63 -23.67
CA LEU A 183 1.49 -6.60 -24.08
C LEU A 183 0.66 -7.00 -25.31
N ILE A 184 0.43 -8.30 -25.53
CA ILE A 184 -0.53 -8.76 -26.53
C ILE A 184 -1.94 -8.40 -26.03
N LEU A 185 -2.69 -7.66 -26.86
CA LEU A 185 -4.07 -7.28 -26.60
C LEU A 185 -4.97 -8.53 -26.53
N LYS A 186 -5.70 -8.68 -25.43
CA LYS A 186 -6.68 -9.73 -25.20
C LYS A 186 -8.10 -9.25 -25.54
N TYR A 187 -8.53 -8.13 -24.95
CA TYR A 187 -9.88 -7.58 -25.12
C TYR A 187 -9.87 -6.07 -25.25
N THR A 188 -10.84 -5.55 -26.00
CA THR A 188 -11.22 -4.14 -26.04
C THR A 188 -12.73 -4.06 -25.87
N THR A 189 -13.17 -3.30 -24.89
CA THR A 189 -14.58 -2.94 -24.73
C THR A 189 -14.75 -1.43 -24.57
N SER A 190 -15.94 -0.94 -24.89
CA SER A 190 -16.32 0.47 -24.76
C SER A 190 -17.43 0.59 -23.74
N ILE A 191 -17.28 1.50 -22.79
CA ILE A 191 -18.28 1.76 -21.76
C ILE A 191 -18.77 3.20 -21.85
N ILE A 192 -20.07 3.39 -21.60
CA ILE A 192 -20.77 4.66 -21.81
C ILE A 192 -20.75 5.53 -20.55
N THR A 193 -20.56 4.92 -19.38
CA THR A 193 -20.52 5.63 -18.11
C THR A 193 -19.12 5.52 -17.53
N SER A 194 -18.80 6.40 -16.58
CA SER A 194 -17.57 6.37 -15.81
C SER A 194 -17.82 5.73 -14.44
N PRO A 195 -18.16 4.43 -14.35
CA PRO A 195 -18.20 3.79 -13.04
C PRO A 195 -16.77 3.72 -12.49
N SER A 196 -16.67 3.61 -11.16
CA SER A 196 -15.40 3.29 -10.52
C SER A 196 -15.13 1.81 -10.76
N ILE A 197 -14.40 1.50 -11.84
CA ILE A 197 -13.90 0.14 -12.05
C ILE A 197 -12.86 -0.12 -10.96
N SER A 198 -13.11 -1.14 -10.16
CA SER A 198 -12.30 -1.39 -8.97
C SER A 198 -11.18 -2.40 -9.22
N MET A 199 -11.42 -3.44 -10.03
CA MET A 199 -10.42 -4.49 -10.31
C MET A 199 -10.80 -5.31 -11.55
N ILE A 200 -9.87 -6.16 -11.99
CA ILE A 200 -10.08 -7.25 -12.96
C ILE A 200 -9.77 -8.60 -12.30
N ASP A 201 -10.38 -9.68 -12.78
CA ASP A 201 -10.11 -11.02 -12.23
C ASP A 201 -8.79 -11.62 -12.73
N ASN A 202 -8.32 -12.66 -12.02
CA ASN A 202 -7.12 -13.42 -12.34
C ASN A 202 -7.15 -14.14 -13.70
N GLU A 203 -8.32 -14.39 -14.24
CA GLU A 203 -8.50 -14.96 -15.58
C GLU A 203 -8.44 -13.88 -16.67
N GLY A 204 -8.56 -12.59 -16.32
CA GLY A 204 -8.63 -11.48 -17.24
C GLY A 204 -9.84 -11.57 -18.16
N GLU A 205 -10.95 -12.12 -17.66
CA GLU A 205 -12.22 -12.32 -18.38
C GLU A 205 -13.26 -11.31 -17.91
N ASN A 206 -13.20 -10.92 -16.63
CA ASN A 206 -14.18 -10.04 -16.02
C ASN A 206 -13.53 -8.84 -15.34
N TYR A 207 -14.31 -7.78 -15.24
CA TYR A 207 -14.01 -6.63 -14.40
C TYR A 207 -15.16 -6.38 -13.42
N TYR A 208 -14.84 -5.70 -12.32
CA TYR A 208 -15.79 -5.42 -11.26
C TYR A 208 -15.92 -3.91 -11.08
N LEU A 209 -17.17 -3.46 -11.03
CA LEU A 209 -17.49 -2.05 -10.90
C LEU A 209 -18.29 -1.78 -9.64
N ILE A 210 -17.98 -0.67 -9.00
CA ILE A 210 -18.70 -0.16 -7.85
C ILE A 210 -19.56 1.03 -8.32
N ASP A 211 -20.88 0.88 -8.21
CA ASP A 211 -21.86 1.92 -8.48
C ASP A 211 -22.40 2.47 -7.15
N ASN A 212 -21.74 3.51 -6.65
CA ASN A 212 -22.10 4.17 -5.39
C ASN A 212 -23.42 4.94 -5.46
N GLN A 213 -23.93 5.24 -6.65
CA GLN A 213 -25.24 5.89 -6.77
C GLN A 213 -26.37 4.90 -6.53
N GLN A 214 -26.13 3.63 -6.85
CA GLN A 214 -27.11 2.54 -6.70
C GLN A 214 -26.77 1.58 -5.57
N SER A 215 -25.70 1.85 -4.81
CA SER A 215 -25.21 0.97 -3.73
C SER A 215 -25.04 -0.47 -4.21
N LYS A 216 -24.37 -0.62 -5.36
CA LYS A 216 -24.37 -1.85 -6.15
C LYS A 216 -22.97 -2.20 -6.61
N LEU A 217 -22.66 -3.48 -6.56
CA LEU A 217 -21.45 -4.08 -7.14
C LEU A 217 -21.87 -4.94 -8.33
N GLU A 218 -21.19 -4.83 -9.46
CA GLU A 218 -21.45 -5.68 -10.63
C GLU A 218 -20.18 -6.35 -11.12
N SER A 219 -20.32 -7.57 -11.62
CA SER A 219 -19.34 -8.22 -12.49
C SER A 219 -19.77 -8.08 -13.94
N ARG A 220 -18.82 -7.73 -14.79
CA ARG A 220 -19.04 -7.58 -16.23
C ARG A 220 -17.94 -8.23 -17.04
N THR A 221 -18.30 -8.73 -18.21
CA THR A 221 -17.36 -9.38 -19.12
C THR A 221 -16.52 -8.35 -19.86
N LEU A 222 -15.19 -8.53 -19.87
CA LEU A 222 -14.25 -7.61 -20.51
C LEU A 222 -14.38 -7.57 -22.03
N SER A 223 -14.88 -8.63 -22.67
CA SER A 223 -14.99 -8.69 -24.14
C SER A 223 -16.15 -7.88 -24.71
N ASP A 224 -17.23 -7.69 -23.96
CA ASP A 224 -18.47 -7.10 -24.50
C ASP A 224 -19.28 -6.24 -23.51
N ASP A 225 -18.75 -5.99 -22.29
CA ASP A 225 -19.45 -5.23 -21.24
C ASP A 225 -20.79 -5.86 -20.77
N SER A 226 -21.03 -7.13 -21.06
CA SER A 226 -22.23 -7.82 -20.57
C SER A 226 -22.20 -7.96 -19.05
N VAL A 227 -23.35 -7.69 -18.40
CA VAL A 227 -23.51 -7.89 -16.95
C VAL A 227 -23.66 -9.38 -16.66
N ASN A 228 -22.71 -9.93 -15.89
CA ASN A 228 -22.75 -11.32 -15.44
C ASN A 228 -23.68 -11.49 -14.25
N TRP A 229 -23.51 -10.62 -13.26
CA TRP A 229 -24.35 -10.56 -12.07
C TRP A 229 -24.25 -9.19 -11.41
N SER A 230 -25.19 -8.93 -10.53
CA SER A 230 -25.24 -7.72 -9.70
C SER A 230 -25.51 -8.10 -8.25
N PHE A 231 -24.79 -7.46 -7.33
CA PHE A 231 -24.90 -7.64 -5.90
C PHE A 231 -25.33 -6.32 -5.23
N THR A 232 -26.37 -6.40 -4.41
CA THR A 232 -26.83 -5.34 -3.50
C THR A 232 -27.14 -5.98 -2.15
N TYR A 233 -27.07 -5.20 -1.08
CA TYR A 233 -27.40 -5.70 0.26
C TYR A 233 -28.32 -4.72 1.02
N PRO A 234 -29.42 -5.18 1.66
CA PRO A 234 -30.32 -4.31 2.38
C PRO A 234 -29.61 -3.50 3.48
N GLY A 235 -29.75 -2.18 3.41
CA GLY A 235 -29.14 -1.24 4.35
C GLY A 235 -27.74 -0.78 3.95
N GLU A 236 -27.07 -1.47 3.02
CA GLU A 236 -25.76 -1.05 2.54
C GLU A 236 -25.91 0.14 1.58
N SER A 237 -25.22 1.25 1.87
CA SER A 237 -25.33 2.48 1.07
C SER A 237 -24.21 2.66 0.07
N GLU A 238 -23.07 2.01 0.29
CA GLU A 238 -21.88 2.22 -0.53
C GLU A 238 -20.97 0.99 -0.45
N PHE A 239 -20.26 0.70 -1.53
CA PHE A 239 -19.12 -0.20 -1.53
C PHE A 239 -17.85 0.61 -1.74
N TYR A 240 -16.76 0.24 -1.07
CA TYR A 240 -15.50 0.97 -1.12
C TYR A 240 -14.41 0.25 -1.89
N SER A 241 -14.36 -1.07 -1.77
CA SER A 241 -13.30 -1.88 -2.35
C SER A 241 -13.78 -3.30 -2.61
N ILE A 242 -13.07 -3.97 -3.51
CA ILE A 242 -13.24 -5.39 -3.79
C ILE A 242 -11.88 -6.01 -4.08
N TYR A 243 -11.71 -7.27 -3.68
CA TYR A 243 -10.53 -8.07 -3.98
C TYR A 243 -10.90 -9.54 -4.21
N GLU A 244 -10.03 -10.28 -4.87
CA GLU A 244 -10.21 -11.71 -5.11
C GLU A 244 -9.77 -12.50 -3.87
N HIS A 245 -10.59 -13.48 -3.47
CA HIS A 245 -10.30 -14.35 -2.34
C HIS A 245 -10.42 -15.81 -2.75
N GLY A 246 -9.26 -16.37 -3.13
CA GLY A 246 -9.19 -17.69 -3.73
C GLY A 246 -9.82 -17.72 -5.11
N VAL A 247 -10.21 -18.90 -5.58
CA VAL A 247 -10.64 -19.11 -6.98
C VAL A 247 -12.10 -18.68 -7.23
N SER A 248 -12.94 -18.74 -6.18
CA SER A 248 -14.40 -18.66 -6.35
C SER A 248 -15.05 -17.51 -5.63
N ASN A 249 -14.32 -16.75 -4.81
CA ASN A 249 -14.91 -15.71 -3.99
C ASN A 249 -14.22 -14.37 -4.24
N LEU A 250 -15.01 -13.33 -4.02
CA LEU A 250 -14.60 -11.95 -3.88
C LEU A 250 -14.90 -11.58 -2.44
N ILE A 251 -14.11 -10.67 -1.89
CA ILE A 251 -14.55 -9.94 -0.71
C ILE A 251 -14.76 -8.50 -1.12
N ALA A 252 -15.95 -8.00 -0.82
CA ALA A 252 -16.30 -6.60 -1.02
C ALA A 252 -16.43 -5.91 0.33
N SER A 253 -15.90 -4.70 0.43
CA SER A 253 -16.17 -3.87 1.58
C SER A 253 -17.28 -2.87 1.31
N GLY A 254 -18.24 -2.79 2.22
CA GLY A 254 -19.26 -1.77 2.27
C GLY A 254 -19.15 -0.81 3.46
N SER A 255 -20.05 0.16 3.50
CA SER A 255 -20.20 1.12 4.60
C SER A 255 -20.66 0.51 5.92
N ILE A 256 -21.37 -0.62 5.88
CA ILE A 256 -21.89 -1.28 7.09
C ILE A 256 -21.27 -2.64 7.33
N ASN A 257 -21.00 -3.41 6.28
CA ASN A 257 -20.38 -4.72 6.42
C ASN A 257 -19.36 -4.98 5.33
N SER A 258 -18.55 -6.00 5.54
CA SER A 258 -17.82 -6.69 4.49
C SER A 258 -18.57 -7.95 4.07
N TYR A 259 -18.43 -8.33 2.82
CA TYR A 259 -19.23 -9.38 2.19
C TYR A 259 -18.31 -10.38 1.50
N GLN A 260 -18.56 -11.66 1.70
CA GLN A 260 -18.02 -12.69 0.81
C GLN A 260 -19.03 -12.93 -0.31
N ILE A 261 -18.60 -12.74 -1.55
CA ILE A 261 -19.43 -12.82 -2.74
C ILE A 261 -18.87 -13.90 -3.65
N ASN A 262 -19.70 -14.85 -4.09
CA ASN A 262 -19.28 -15.85 -5.05
C ASN A 262 -19.04 -15.20 -6.42
N LYS A 263 -17.81 -15.29 -6.93
CA LYS A 263 -17.32 -14.63 -8.15
C LYS A 263 -18.12 -15.00 -9.41
N LEU A 264 -18.69 -16.21 -9.43
CA LEU A 264 -19.42 -16.73 -10.59
C LEU A 264 -20.91 -16.39 -10.59
N THR A 265 -21.52 -16.28 -9.41
CA THR A 265 -22.98 -16.16 -9.27
C THR A 265 -23.43 -14.81 -8.72
N GLY A 266 -22.52 -14.03 -8.12
CA GLY A 266 -22.86 -12.79 -7.41
C GLY A 266 -23.59 -13.01 -6.08
N ASN A 267 -23.88 -14.27 -5.69
CA ASN A 267 -24.47 -14.58 -4.41
C ASN A 267 -23.46 -14.26 -3.30
N GLY A 268 -23.83 -13.39 -2.38
CA GLY A 268 -22.98 -13.01 -1.26
C GLY A 268 -23.71 -12.95 0.06
N SER A 269 -22.94 -12.99 1.13
CA SER A 269 -23.41 -12.81 2.49
C SER A 269 -22.42 -11.94 3.27
N PRO A 270 -22.88 -11.19 4.28
CA PRO A 270 -21.97 -10.52 5.20
C PRO A 270 -20.98 -11.51 5.79
N LEU A 271 -19.74 -11.08 5.97
CA LEU A 271 -18.77 -11.78 6.79
C LEU A 271 -19.25 -11.68 8.25
N VAL A 272 -19.75 -12.79 8.79
CA VAL A 272 -20.21 -12.87 10.17
C VAL A 272 -19.02 -13.20 11.05
N GLY A 273 -18.57 -12.22 11.82
CA GLY A 273 -17.61 -12.42 12.91
C GLY A 273 -18.25 -12.99 14.17
N ASP A 274 -17.48 -13.08 15.25
CA ASP A 274 -17.86 -13.59 16.59
C ASP A 274 -18.99 -12.82 17.33
N GLY A 275 -19.78 -12.01 16.61
CA GLY A 275 -20.93 -11.27 17.16
C GLY A 275 -20.95 -9.79 16.78
N SER A 276 -19.94 -9.29 16.07
CA SER A 276 -19.94 -7.95 15.48
C SER A 276 -19.84 -8.03 13.94
N ASN A 277 -20.53 -7.11 13.28
CA ASN A 277 -20.39 -6.91 11.84
C ASN A 277 -18.98 -6.38 11.54
N MET A 278 -18.27 -7.03 10.63
CA MET A 278 -16.95 -6.58 10.21
C MET A 278 -17.14 -5.45 9.21
N THR A 279 -16.68 -4.24 9.56
CA THR A 279 -16.62 -3.10 8.63
C THR A 279 -15.20 -2.91 8.16
N LEU A 280 -14.94 -3.20 6.88
CA LEU A 280 -13.73 -2.74 6.23
C LEU A 280 -13.97 -1.30 5.66
N SER A 281 -14.12 -0.24 6.46
CA SER A 281 -14.14 1.16 5.93
C SER A 281 -12.74 1.70 5.54
N ASP A 282 -12.55 2.34 4.37
CA ASP A 282 -11.30 2.99 3.87
C ASP A 282 -10.37 2.18 2.94
N SER A 283 -9.06 2.52 2.86
CA SER A 283 -8.11 1.82 2.00
C SER A 283 -7.64 0.53 2.66
N TYR A 284 -7.80 -0.57 1.94
CA TYR A 284 -7.41 -1.89 2.37
C TYR A 284 -6.35 -2.43 1.46
N ASP A 285 -5.47 -3.20 2.05
CA ASP A 285 -4.77 -4.20 1.27
C ASP A 285 -4.56 -5.48 2.07
N ARG A 286 -4.36 -6.54 1.31
CA ARG A 286 -4.28 -7.89 1.80
C ARG A 286 -2.86 -8.17 2.28
N ILE A 287 -2.72 -8.53 3.55
CA ILE A 287 -1.44 -9.01 4.07
C ILE A 287 -1.24 -10.47 3.69
N ASP A 288 -2.27 -11.31 3.87
CA ASP A 288 -2.24 -12.74 3.57
C ASP A 288 -3.66 -13.32 3.38
N LEU A 289 -3.81 -14.64 3.38
CA LEU A 289 -5.11 -15.31 3.20
C LEU A 289 -6.15 -14.97 4.28
N GLY A 290 -5.73 -14.55 5.47
CA GLY A 290 -6.62 -14.27 6.60
C GLY A 290 -6.49 -12.87 7.18
N ASN A 291 -5.44 -12.12 6.88
CA ASN A 291 -5.20 -10.80 7.48
C ASN A 291 -5.18 -9.67 6.44
N PHE A 292 -5.75 -8.52 6.83
CA PHE A 292 -5.84 -7.29 6.06
C PHE A 292 -5.24 -6.14 6.86
N VAL A 293 -4.65 -5.17 6.17
CA VAL A 293 -4.41 -3.86 6.75
C VAL A 293 -5.56 -2.95 6.39
N GLN A 294 -6.19 -2.37 7.40
CA GLN A 294 -7.00 -1.18 7.27
C GLN A 294 -6.13 0.02 7.58
N VAL A 295 -6.20 1.06 6.75
CA VAL A 295 -5.73 2.38 7.17
C VAL A 295 -6.92 3.31 7.33
N GLU A 296 -7.19 3.69 8.57
CA GLU A 296 -8.30 4.58 8.87
C GLU A 296 -7.97 5.99 8.41
N LYS A 297 -8.93 6.60 7.72
CA LYS A 297 -8.76 7.99 7.27
C LYS A 297 -8.62 8.89 8.49
N PRO A 298 -7.67 9.84 8.46
CA PRO A 298 -7.63 10.88 9.47
C PRO A 298 -8.96 11.67 9.45
N TYR A 299 -9.65 11.72 10.59
CA TYR A 299 -10.85 12.54 10.79
C TYR A 299 -10.49 13.87 11.46
N ILE A 300 -11.21 14.94 11.08
CA ILE A 300 -11.07 16.26 11.71
C ILE A 300 -12.16 16.38 12.77
N ASP A 301 -11.77 16.29 14.05
CA ASP A 301 -12.68 16.57 15.16
C ASP A 301 -12.76 18.08 15.41
N CYS A 302 -13.88 18.67 15.01
CA CYS A 302 -14.17 20.09 15.26
C CYS A 302 -15.10 20.21 16.47
N ASN A 303 -14.52 20.44 17.66
CA ASN A 303 -15.30 20.74 18.86
C ASN A 303 -15.29 22.26 19.13
N PHE A 304 -16.48 22.87 19.15
CA PHE A 304 -16.78 24.27 19.53
C PHE A 304 -15.68 25.32 19.24
N LEU A 305 -15.73 25.90 18.03
CA LEU A 305 -14.91 27.02 17.52
C LEU A 305 -13.44 26.72 17.17
N ILE A 306 -12.87 25.59 17.57
CA ILE A 306 -11.48 25.24 17.23
C ILE A 306 -11.46 23.84 16.61
N CYS A 307 -11.26 23.77 15.30
CA CYS A 307 -10.86 22.51 14.68
C CYS A 307 -9.38 22.30 15.02
N ALA A 308 -9.12 21.48 16.04
CA ALA A 308 -7.78 20.95 16.22
C ALA A 308 -7.58 19.90 15.11
N LEU A 309 -6.61 20.13 14.23
CA LEU A 309 -6.16 19.10 13.29
C LEU A 309 -5.38 18.03 14.06
N MET A 310 -6.08 17.25 14.89
CA MET A 310 -5.56 16.01 15.46
C MET A 310 -5.95 14.89 14.52
N THR A 311 -5.30 14.88 13.37
CA THR A 311 -5.49 13.82 12.38
C THR A 311 -4.58 12.67 12.78
N LYS A 312 -5.19 11.65 13.38
CA LYS A 312 -4.50 10.43 13.80
C LYS A 312 -4.52 9.45 12.63
N LEU A 313 -3.36 8.88 12.31
CA LEU A 313 -3.27 7.77 11.35
C LEU A 313 -3.25 6.48 12.15
N ASP A 314 -4.36 5.75 12.12
CA ASP A 314 -4.46 4.42 12.70
C ASP A 314 -4.36 3.37 11.59
N ILE A 315 -3.39 2.47 11.73
CA ILE A 315 -3.22 1.31 10.90
C ILE A 315 -3.65 0.12 11.74
N LYS A 316 -4.66 -0.61 11.27
CA LYS A 316 -5.20 -1.77 11.95
C LYS A 316 -4.93 -3.02 11.13
N LYS A 317 -4.49 -4.08 11.81
CA LYS A 317 -4.48 -5.43 11.27
C LYS A 317 -5.80 -6.08 11.61
N ILE A 318 -6.50 -6.59 10.60
CA ILE A 318 -7.80 -7.24 10.72
C ILE A 318 -7.65 -8.68 10.30
N ASN A 319 -8.02 -9.62 11.17
CA ASN A 319 -8.05 -11.02 10.85
C ASN A 319 -9.49 -11.44 10.51
N LEU A 320 -9.73 -11.85 9.26
CA LEU A 320 -11.06 -12.21 8.78
C LEU A 320 -11.60 -13.49 9.42
N VAL A 321 -10.72 -14.43 9.78
CA VAL A 321 -11.12 -15.75 10.24
C VAL A 321 -11.76 -15.68 11.63
N ASN A 322 -11.23 -14.81 12.49
CA ASN A 322 -11.69 -14.66 13.87
C ASN A 322 -12.33 -13.29 14.17
N ASN A 323 -12.41 -12.39 13.18
CA ASN A 323 -12.97 -11.05 13.31
C ASN A 323 -12.30 -10.17 14.39
N THR A 324 -11.00 -10.36 14.64
CA THR A 324 -10.25 -9.50 15.55
C THR A 324 -9.56 -8.37 14.78
N SER A 325 -9.60 -7.16 15.32
CA SER A 325 -8.76 -6.04 14.85
C SER A 325 -7.80 -5.59 15.93
N GLU A 326 -6.57 -5.27 15.53
CA GLU A 326 -5.51 -4.76 16.39
C GLU A 326 -4.93 -3.50 15.76
N ILE A 327 -4.81 -2.42 16.53
CA ILE A 327 -4.08 -1.23 16.08
C ILE A 327 -2.60 -1.59 16.09
N VAL A 328 -2.00 -1.68 14.90
CA VAL A 328 -0.59 -2.00 14.74
C VAL A 328 0.26 -0.75 14.69
N TYR A 329 -0.27 0.37 14.17
CA TYR A 329 0.45 1.63 14.20
C TYR A 329 -0.51 2.81 14.40
N GLN A 330 -0.01 3.81 15.10
CA GLN A 330 -0.77 4.97 15.52
C GLN A 330 0.14 6.20 15.51
N SER A 331 -0.08 7.08 14.54
CA SER A 331 0.65 8.35 14.52
C SER A 331 0.11 9.29 15.61
N GLN A 332 1.00 10.07 16.23
CA GLN A 332 0.57 11.11 17.18
C GLN A 332 0.05 12.37 16.47
N ASN A 333 0.51 12.65 15.25
CA ASN A 333 0.08 13.78 14.41
C ASN A 333 0.34 13.43 12.92
N ALA A 334 -0.69 13.19 12.12
CA ALA A 334 -0.56 12.96 10.68
C ALA A 334 -1.48 13.89 9.90
N LEU A 335 -0.98 15.05 9.45
CA LEU A 335 -1.78 15.96 8.60
C LEU A 335 -1.86 15.41 7.17
N GLY A 336 -3.07 15.10 6.73
CA GLY A 336 -3.44 15.06 5.31
C GLY A 336 -3.06 13.80 4.51
N SER A 337 -3.93 13.51 3.54
CA SER A 337 -3.91 12.50 2.46
C SER A 337 -3.99 11.01 2.83
N GLN A 338 -4.76 10.28 2.03
CA GLN A 338 -4.99 8.85 2.18
C GLN A 338 -3.72 8.07 1.79
N PRO A 339 -3.26 7.12 2.60
CA PRO A 339 -2.18 6.23 2.17
C PRO A 339 -2.66 5.44 0.96
N LYS A 340 -1.93 5.61 -0.14
CA LYS A 340 -2.03 4.80 -1.35
C LYS A 340 -0.80 3.92 -1.36
N GLY A 341 -0.93 2.66 -0.97
CA GLY A 341 0.19 1.74 -0.92
C GLY A 341 -0.29 0.31 -1.05
N ARG A 342 0.54 -0.54 -1.66
CA ARG A 342 0.34 -1.99 -1.66
C ARG A 342 1.00 -2.57 -0.40
N PHE A 343 0.29 -3.38 0.38
CA PHE A 343 0.80 -4.11 1.53
C PHE A 343 1.01 -5.55 1.08
N VAL A 344 2.22 -6.09 1.22
CA VAL A 344 2.53 -7.42 0.73
C VAL A 344 3.05 -8.30 1.86
N GLY A 345 2.30 -9.37 2.13
CA GLY A 345 2.84 -10.73 2.24
C GLY A 345 3.66 -11.11 3.47
N GLU A 346 3.69 -12.42 3.74
CA GLU A 346 4.36 -13.03 4.90
C GLU A 346 5.89 -13.12 4.78
N ASN A 347 6.58 -12.25 4.01
CA ASN A 347 8.00 -12.43 3.70
C ASN A 347 8.88 -11.17 3.89
N LEU A 348 9.74 -11.29 4.90
CA LEU A 348 11.17 -10.92 4.93
C LEU A 348 11.55 -9.44 5.07
N TYR A 349 11.55 -8.98 6.32
CA TYR A 349 12.71 -8.27 6.86
C TYR A 349 13.50 -9.24 7.77
N ARG A 350 14.74 -9.57 7.39
CA ARG A 350 15.74 -10.18 8.29
C ARG A 350 16.75 -9.11 8.69
N GLY A 351 16.27 -8.04 9.33
CA GLY A 351 17.18 -7.13 9.99
C GLY A 351 18.02 -7.90 11.01
N THR A 352 19.33 -7.70 10.97
CA THR A 352 20.12 -7.92 12.19
C THR A 352 19.44 -7.12 13.29
N ALA A 353 19.01 -7.80 14.35
CA ALA A 353 18.29 -7.21 15.47
C ALA A 353 18.79 -5.79 15.72
N VAL A 354 17.90 -4.79 15.60
CA VAL A 354 18.20 -3.44 16.07
C VAL A 354 18.77 -3.65 17.45
N GLN A 355 20.04 -3.27 17.61
CA GLN A 355 20.73 -3.40 18.88
C GLN A 355 19.88 -2.55 19.82
N GLN A 356 19.02 -3.19 20.62
CA GLN A 356 18.29 -2.48 21.66
C GLN A 356 19.38 -1.75 22.44
N VAL A 357 19.38 -0.41 22.36
CA VAL A 357 20.31 0.39 23.13
C VAL A 357 20.05 -0.06 24.56
N PRO A 358 21.00 -0.75 25.22
CA PRO A 358 20.72 -1.36 26.49
C PRO A 358 20.24 -0.26 27.43
N VAL A 359 19.13 -0.46 28.12
CA VAL A 359 18.60 0.50 29.10
C VAL A 359 19.68 0.84 30.16
N SER A 360 20.70 -0.02 30.31
CA SER A 360 21.91 0.25 31.11
C SER A 360 22.71 1.48 30.66
N ASN A 361 22.67 1.88 29.39
CA ASN A 361 23.39 3.07 28.91
C ASN A 361 22.73 4.37 29.41
N TYR A 362 21.40 4.40 29.54
CA TYR A 362 20.70 5.55 30.13
C TYR A 362 20.94 5.66 31.63
N LEU A 363 20.98 4.54 32.35
CA LEU A 363 21.31 4.55 33.78
C LEU A 363 22.76 5.01 34.01
N SER A 364 23.69 4.59 33.16
CA SER A 364 25.09 5.01 33.20
C SER A 364 25.24 6.51 32.94
N LEU A 365 24.52 7.03 31.93
CA LEU A 365 24.53 8.45 31.57
C LEU A 365 23.86 9.32 32.65
N MET A 366 22.75 8.84 33.23
CA MET A 366 22.07 9.49 34.36
C MET A 366 22.95 9.52 35.61
N LEU A 367 23.67 8.44 35.92
CA LEU A 367 24.62 8.40 37.04
C LEU A 367 25.82 9.31 36.82
N LEU A 368 26.33 9.43 35.58
CA LEU A 368 27.38 10.38 35.22
C LEU A 368 26.92 11.83 35.40
N LEU A 369 25.73 12.19 34.90
CA LEU A 369 25.13 13.52 35.07
C LEU A 369 24.88 13.84 36.54
N ALA A 370 24.34 12.90 37.31
CA ALA A 370 24.16 13.05 38.76
C ALA A 370 25.50 13.26 39.49
N GLY A 371 26.55 12.53 39.09
CA GLY A 371 27.91 12.69 39.61
C GLY A 371 28.49 14.08 39.32
N PHE A 372 28.31 14.60 38.10
CA PHE A 372 28.76 15.95 37.75
C PHE A 372 28.02 17.04 38.53
N ILE A 373 26.70 16.91 38.71
CA ILE A 373 25.89 17.84 39.50
C ILE A 373 26.33 17.82 40.97
N PHE A 374 26.60 16.63 41.53
CA PHE A 374 27.07 16.48 42.90
C PHE A 374 28.48 17.09 43.10
N LEU A 375 29.41 16.86 42.17
CA LEU A 375 30.75 17.45 42.21
C LEU A 375 30.71 18.98 42.05
N ALA A 376 29.84 19.51 41.18
CA ALA A 376 29.62 20.94 41.05
C ALA A 376 29.04 21.58 42.31
N SER A 377 28.12 20.88 43.00
CA SER A 377 27.56 21.29 44.29
C SER A 377 28.61 21.33 45.40
N LEU A 378 29.49 20.32 45.47
CA LEU A 378 30.61 20.30 46.43
C LEU A 378 31.61 21.43 46.18
N ARG A 379 31.85 21.79 44.92
CA ARG A 379 32.75 22.90 44.57
C ARG A 379 32.20 24.25 45.02
N ASN A 380 30.88 24.42 45.07
CA ASN A 380 30.22 25.66 45.47
C ASN A 380 30.05 25.83 47.00
N THR A 381 30.24 24.76 47.78
CA THR A 381 30.08 24.80 49.24
C THR A 381 31.40 24.93 50.00
N GLY A 382 32.55 24.82 49.32
CA GLY A 382 33.88 24.74 49.94
C GLY A 382 34.80 25.95 49.84
N LEU A 383 34.31 27.17 49.55
CA LEU A 383 35.14 28.38 49.47
C LEU A 383 34.51 29.56 50.22
N LYS A 384 34.29 29.38 51.52
CA LYS A 384 34.30 30.45 52.53
C LYS A 384 34.86 29.88 53.82
N ASN A 385 36.19 29.88 53.95
CA ASN A 385 36.93 30.06 55.21
C ASN A 385 38.43 29.74 55.03
N LYS A 386 39.18 30.69 54.47
CA LYS A 386 40.39 31.27 55.08
C LYS A 386 41.00 32.33 54.17
#